data_AF-A0A2V5JUS9-F1
#
_entry.id   AF-A0A2V5JUS9-F1
#
_cell.length_a   1.000
_cell.length_b   1.000
_cell.length_c   1.000
_cell.angle_alpha   90.00
_cell.angle_beta   90.00
_cell.angle_gamma   90.00
#
_symmetry.space_group_name_H-M   'P 1'
#
loop_
_entity.id
_entity.type
_entity.pdbx_description
1 polymer ?
#
loop_
_entity_poly.entity_id
_entity_poly.type
_entity_poly.pdbx_seq_one_letter_code
_entity_poly.pdbx_strand_id
1 'polypeptide(L)'
;MTSPNSVIRKRTRRDFIALAGKGLGLAALSSATVASLLRTVEAATKTVAHLSPEEAAMDEDYWAIIQNSFSITRGIINLNNGGVSPSPRIVTEALVR
;
A
#
# COMPACT_ATOMS: atom_id res chain seq x y z
N MET A 1 -4.65 31.33 -48.81
CA MET A 1 -3.84 30.09 -48.84
C MET A 1 -3.05 30.04 -47.52
N THR A 2 -3.35 29.06 -46.65
CA THR A 2 -2.55 28.45 -45.54
C THR A 2 -1.68 29.37 -44.65
N SER A 3 -1.74 29.35 -43.31
CA SER A 3 -1.70 28.16 -42.44
C SER A 3 -2.06 28.50 -40.97
N PRO A 4 -2.74 27.62 -40.21
CA PRO A 4 -3.02 27.80 -38.78
C PRO A 4 -1.88 27.25 -37.91
N ASN A 5 -1.17 28.10 -37.16
CA ASN A 5 -0.08 27.65 -36.29
C ASN A 5 -0.40 27.74 -34.79
N SER A 6 -0.87 26.58 -34.30
CA SER A 6 -0.63 25.94 -33.00
C SER A 6 -0.70 26.78 -31.72
N VAL A 7 -1.80 26.61 -30.99
CA VAL A 7 -1.83 26.82 -29.55
C VAL A 7 -0.86 25.83 -28.90
N ILE A 8 0.30 26.30 -28.44
CA ILE A 8 1.21 25.49 -27.63
C ILE A 8 0.48 25.14 -26.33
N ARG A 9 0.05 23.88 -26.19
CA ARG A 9 -0.58 23.38 -24.96
C ARG A 9 0.48 23.38 -23.86
N LYS A 10 0.48 24.39 -22.98
CA LYS A 10 1.36 24.42 -21.80
C LYS A 10 1.03 23.21 -20.92
N ARG A 11 1.94 22.23 -20.85
CA ARG A 11 1.85 21.12 -19.89
C ARG A 11 1.92 21.70 -18.47
N THR A 12 0.91 21.43 -17.67
CA THR A 12 0.90 21.84 -16.26
C THR A 12 1.74 20.89 -15.41
N ARG A 13 2.11 21.31 -14.20
CA ARG A 13 2.74 20.40 -13.22
C ARG A 13 1.89 19.16 -12.97
N ARG A 14 0.56 19.32 -12.95
CA ARG A 14 -0.39 18.21 -12.82
C ARG A 14 -0.31 17.24 -14.00
N ASP A 15 -0.19 17.75 -15.23
CA ASP A 15 -0.03 16.91 -16.43
C ASP A 15 1.29 16.14 -16.41
N PHE A 16 2.37 16.78 -15.94
CA PHE A 16 3.67 16.14 -15.78
C PHE A 16 3.63 15.04 -14.71
N ILE A 17 3.09 15.32 -13.51
CA ILE A 17 2.97 14.33 -12.44
C ILE A 17 2.03 13.19 -12.84
N ALA A 18 0.93 13.48 -13.54
CA ALA A 18 0.03 12.45 -14.05
C ALA A 18 0.73 11.57 -15.09
N LEU A 19 1.53 12.14 -16.00
CA LEU A 19 2.26 11.37 -17.01
C LEU A 19 3.38 10.52 -16.38
N ALA A 20 4.18 11.12 -15.51
CA ALA A 20 5.26 10.42 -14.79
C ALA A 20 4.69 9.34 -13.87
N GLY A 21 3.63 9.65 -13.11
CA GLY A 21 2.96 8.70 -12.22
C GLY A 21 2.32 7.54 -12.96
N LYS A 22 1.70 7.76 -14.13
CA LYS A 22 1.16 6.68 -14.96
C LYS A 22 2.27 5.77 -15.50
N GLY A 23 3.38 6.33 -15.99
CA GLY A 23 4.50 5.55 -16.51
C GLY A 23 5.22 4.75 -15.42
N LEU A 24 5.59 5.42 -14.33
CA LEU A 24 6.30 4.79 -13.20
C LEU A 24 5.41 3.84 -12.41
N GLY A 25 4.12 4.17 -12.23
CA GLY A 25 3.16 3.29 -11.55
C GLY A 25 2.93 2.00 -12.32
N LEU A 26 2.81 2.06 -13.64
CA LEU A 26 2.67 0.88 -14.47
C LEU A 26 3.95 0.01 -14.47
N ALA A 27 5.13 0.64 -14.50
CA ALA A 27 6.41 -0.06 -14.39
C ALA A 27 6.65 -0.68 -13.01
N ALA A 28 6.17 -0.05 -11.93
CA ALA A 28 6.23 -0.62 -10.59
C ALA A 28 5.29 -1.82 -10.45
N LEU A 29 4.08 -1.77 -11.04
CA LEU A 29 3.14 -2.90 -11.03
C LEU A 29 3.60 -4.07 -11.92
N SER A 30 4.38 -3.81 -12.98
CA SER A 30 5.01 -4.87 -13.79
C SER A 30 6.24 -5.49 -13.12
N SER A 31 6.69 -4.95 -11.97
CA SER A 31 7.76 -5.56 -11.18
C SER A 31 7.32 -6.93 -10.65
N ALA A 32 8.11 -7.96 -10.98
CA ALA A 32 7.92 -9.31 -10.46
C ALA A 32 7.88 -9.33 -8.91
N THR A 33 8.63 -8.45 -8.25
CA THR A 33 8.65 -8.29 -6.80
C THR A 33 7.32 -7.79 -6.27
N VAL A 34 6.76 -6.72 -6.86
CA VAL A 34 5.46 -6.17 -6.44
C VAL A 34 4.34 -7.17 -6.72
N ALA A 35 4.35 -7.82 -7.89
CA ALA A 35 3.41 -8.87 -8.21
C ALA A 35 3.49 -10.05 -7.23
N SER A 36 4.69 -10.43 -6.78
CA SER A 36 4.86 -11.50 -5.78
C SER A 36 4.34 -11.12 -4.41
N LEU A 37 4.53 -9.87 -3.99
CA LEU A 37 3.96 -9.35 -2.73
C LEU A 37 2.44 -9.39 -2.78
N LEU A 38 1.83 -8.93 -3.87
CA LEU A 38 0.37 -8.96 -4.04
C LEU A 38 -0.18 -10.40 -4.00
N ARG A 39 0.48 -11.36 -4.66
CA ARG A 39 0.09 -12.78 -4.58
C ARG A 39 0.16 -13.33 -3.16
N THR A 40 1.16 -12.90 -2.38
CA THR A 40 1.31 -13.32 -0.98
C THR A 40 0.16 -12.80 -0.12
N VAL A 41 -0.20 -11.52 -0.30
CA VAL A 41 -1.34 -10.90 0.39
C VAL A 41 -2.66 -11.57 -0.02
N GLU A 42 -2.86 -11.82 -1.32
CA GLU A 42 -4.05 -12.51 -1.84
C GLU A 42 -4.18 -13.94 -1.29
N ALA A 43 -3.07 -14.69 -1.23
CA ALA A 43 -3.07 -16.03 -0.66
C ALA A 43 -3.43 -16.00 0.83
N ALA A 44 -2.90 -15.03 1.60
CA ALA A 44 -3.23 -14.87 3.01
C ALA A 44 -4.72 -14.52 3.21
N THR A 45 -5.28 -13.58 2.43
CA THR A 45 -6.71 -13.23 2.55
C THR A 45 -7.65 -14.34 2.10
N LYS A 46 -7.24 -15.20 1.16
CA LYS A 46 -8.03 -16.40 0.77
C LYS A 46 -8.25 -17.37 1.92
N THR A 47 -7.35 -17.42 2.91
CA THR A 47 -7.50 -18.32 4.07
C THR A 47 -8.77 -18.02 4.87
N VAL A 48 -9.17 -16.75 4.94
CA VAL A 48 -10.37 -16.30 5.67
C VAL A 48 -11.54 -15.94 4.77
N ALA A 49 -11.41 -16.08 3.44
CA ALA A 49 -12.43 -15.62 2.48
C ALA A 49 -13.77 -16.37 2.53
N HIS A 50 -13.80 -17.51 3.23
CA HIS A 50 -15.01 -18.32 3.44
C HIS A 50 -15.79 -17.92 4.69
N LEU A 51 -15.21 -17.05 5.53
CA LEU A 51 -15.79 -16.59 6.79
C LEU A 51 -16.59 -15.31 6.60
N SER A 52 -17.59 -15.07 7.44
CA SER A 52 -18.20 -13.76 7.59
C SER A 52 -17.16 -12.75 8.14
N PRO A 53 -17.37 -11.43 7.97
CA PRO A 53 -16.49 -10.43 8.57
C PRO A 53 -16.34 -10.59 10.09
N GLU A 54 -17.42 -10.94 10.78
CA GLU A 54 -17.44 -11.18 12.23
C GLU A 54 -16.64 -12.42 12.60
N GLU A 55 -16.77 -13.50 11.82
CA GLU A 55 -16.02 -14.74 12.03
C GLU A 55 -14.51 -14.55 11.75
N ALA A 56 -14.16 -13.89 10.65
CA ALA A 56 -12.77 -13.56 10.32
C ALA A 56 -12.13 -12.62 11.35
N ALA A 57 -12.91 -11.75 11.99
CA ALA A 57 -12.42 -10.90 13.07
C ALA A 57 -12.01 -11.71 14.31
N MET A 58 -12.56 -12.91 14.50
CA MET A 58 -12.26 -13.80 15.63
C MET A 58 -11.15 -14.82 15.32
N ASP A 59 -10.61 -14.85 14.10
CA ASP A 59 -9.52 -15.75 13.71
C ASP A 59 -8.16 -15.26 14.24
N GLU A 60 -7.79 -15.71 15.44
CA GLU A 60 -6.54 -15.29 16.09
C GLU A 60 -5.28 -15.74 15.35
N ASP A 61 -5.31 -16.87 14.64
CA ASP A 61 -4.14 -17.35 13.88
C ASP A 61 -3.85 -16.40 12.71
N TYR A 62 -4.89 -15.92 12.01
CA TYR A 62 -4.78 -14.90 10.99
C TYR A 62 -4.27 -13.56 11.56
N TRP A 63 -4.86 -13.09 12.66
CA TRP A 63 -4.49 -11.80 13.26
C TRP A 63 -3.12 -11.80 13.94
N ALA A 64 -2.67 -12.93 14.49
CA ALA A 64 -1.38 -13.06 15.14
C ALA A 64 -0.23 -12.69 14.18
N ILE A 65 -0.31 -13.09 12.91
CA ILE A 65 0.70 -12.77 11.88
C ILE A 65 0.75 -11.26 11.62
N ILE A 66 -0.42 -10.61 11.48
CA ILE A 66 -0.53 -9.18 11.24
C ILE A 66 0.02 -8.41 12.45
N GLN A 67 -0.39 -8.77 13.66
CA GLN A 67 0.08 -8.13 14.89
C GLN A 67 1.60 -8.29 15.08
N ASN A 68 2.17 -9.47 14.77
CA ASN A 68 3.62 -9.73 14.85
C ASN A 68 4.44 -8.95 13.80
N SER A 69 3.79 -8.37 12.80
CA SER A 69 4.45 -7.52 11.80
C SER A 69 4.75 -6.11 12.33
N PHE A 70 4.28 -5.77 13.54
CA PHE A 70 4.55 -4.51 14.23
C PHE A 70 5.38 -4.74 15.50
N SER A 71 6.23 -3.78 15.86
CA SER A 71 7.07 -3.83 17.05
C SER A 71 6.42 -3.21 18.29
N ILE A 72 5.10 -3.03 18.29
CA ILE A 72 4.37 -2.39 19.39
C ILE A 72 4.18 -3.35 20.56
N THR A 73 4.18 -2.80 21.78
CA THR A 73 3.91 -3.59 22.99
C THR A 73 2.45 -4.00 23.05
N ARG A 74 2.17 -5.30 23.19
CA ARG A 74 0.81 -5.87 23.23
C ARG A 74 0.06 -5.59 24.54
N GLY A 75 0.77 -5.18 25.59
CA GLY A 75 0.18 -4.85 26.90
C GLY A 75 -0.40 -3.45 27.02
N ILE A 76 -0.36 -2.63 25.96
CA ILE A 76 -0.82 -1.23 25.98
C ILE A 76 -1.75 -0.98 24.80
N ILE A 77 -2.93 -0.44 25.09
CA ILE A 77 -3.84 0.09 24.07
C ILE A 77 -3.69 1.61 24.06
N ASN A 78 -3.14 2.16 22.98
CA ASN A 78 -2.99 3.61 22.81
C ASN A 78 -4.21 4.21 22.09
N LEU A 79 -5.10 4.85 22.84
CA LEU A 79 -6.30 5.52 22.30
C LEU A 79 -6.02 6.94 21.78
N ASN A 80 -4.80 7.47 21.93
CA ASN A 80 -4.43 8.83 21.54
C ASN A 80 -3.36 8.85 20.44
N ASN A 81 -3.49 8.02 19.40
CA ASN A 81 -2.47 7.97 18.34
C ASN A 81 -2.61 9.08 17.26
N GLY A 82 -3.34 10.16 17.53
CA GLY A 82 -3.46 11.30 16.60
C GLY A 82 -3.98 10.96 15.19
N GLY A 83 -4.69 9.83 15.02
CA GLY A 83 -5.21 9.38 13.73
C GLY A 83 -4.22 8.62 12.83
N VAL A 84 -3.01 8.31 13.32
CA VAL A 84 -2.05 7.50 12.57
C VAL A 84 -2.01 6.06 13.11
N SER A 85 -1.39 5.14 12.37
CA SER A 85 -1.02 3.82 12.87
C SER A 85 0.51 3.72 13.02
N PRO A 86 1.02 2.85 13.90
CA PRO A 86 2.44 2.55 13.98
C PRO A 86 2.97 2.04 12.62
N SER A 87 4.22 2.33 12.29
CA SER A 87 4.85 1.74 11.11
C SER A 87 5.16 0.26 11.33
N PRO A 88 5.04 -0.60 10.31
CA PRO A 88 5.45 -2.00 10.40
C PRO A 88 6.93 -2.12 10.77
N ARG A 89 7.29 -3.23 11.42
CA ARG A 89 8.65 -3.50 11.90
C ARG A 89 9.70 -3.35 10.81
N ILE A 90 9.43 -3.81 9.59
CA ILE A 90 10.37 -3.69 8.46
C ILE A 90 10.74 -2.23 8.13
N VAL A 91 9.79 -1.30 8.28
CA VAL A 91 10.02 0.13 8.05
C VAL A 91 10.85 0.71 9.18
N THR A 92 10.45 0.45 10.43
CA THR A 92 11.17 0.93 11.61
C THR A 92 12.61 0.41 11.64
N GLU A 93 12.81 -0.87 11.34
CA GLU A 93 14.15 -1.46 11.25
C GLU A 93 14.97 -0.88 10.10
N ALA A 94 14.35 -0.53 8.97
CA ALA A 94 15.06 0.12 7.86
C ALA A 94 15.52 1.54 8.21
N LEU A 95 14.75 2.26 9.04
CA LEU A 95 15.07 3.61 9.48
C LEU A 95 16.17 3.68 10.55
N VAL A 96 16.22 2.71 11.46
CA VAL A 96 17.17 2.68 12.58
C VAL A 96 18.58 2.22 12.15
N ARG A 97 18.73 1.75 10.91
CA ARG A 97 20.00 1.31 10.33
C ARG A 97 20.84 2.48 9.82
#